data_AF-A0A2G9TXB4-F1
#
_entry.id   AF-A0A2G9TXB4-F1
#
_cell.length_a   1.000
_cell.length_b   1.000
_cell.length_c   1.000
_cell.angle_alpha   90.00
_cell.angle_beta   90.00
_cell.angle_gamma   90.00
#
_symmetry.space_group_name_H-M   'P 1'
#
loop_
_entity.id
_entity.type
_entity.pdbx_description
1 polymer ?
#
loop_
_entity_poly.entity_id
_entity_poly.type
_entity_poly.pdbx_seq_one_letter_code
_entity_poly.pdbx_strand_id
1 'polypeptide(L)'
;MKASPSSVRHTPAKGPLSILVILQMLVAVILFLENSLNLTKNAEHFESEETKNVVFVAWLIVLLWLLTILVSLIALFTNSYNLLLPHLVWTGFLCAICTFCSLTLFFYDTRPWTMFLSSGIAVLLGISVVVETRCFLAMRQCLR
;
A
#
# COMPACT_ATOMS: atom_id res chain seq x y z
N MET A 1 -18.67 -32.50 -28.28
CA MET A 1 -18.20 -32.13 -26.94
C MET A 1 -16.83 -31.51 -27.05
N LYS A 2 -16.73 -30.18 -26.94
CA LYS A 2 -15.47 -29.44 -27.03
C LYS A 2 -14.92 -29.35 -25.61
N ALA A 3 -13.78 -29.98 -25.35
CA ALA A 3 -13.14 -29.95 -24.04
C ALA A 3 -12.99 -28.49 -23.57
N SER A 4 -13.52 -28.16 -22.39
CA SER A 4 -13.28 -26.88 -21.75
C SER A 4 -11.80 -26.82 -21.37
N PRO A 5 -11.01 -25.85 -21.84
CA PRO A 5 -9.70 -25.65 -21.28
C PRO A 5 -9.94 -25.03 -19.90
N SER A 6 -9.86 -25.89 -18.87
CA SER A 6 -9.49 -25.55 -17.50
C SER A 6 -8.04 -25.02 -17.48
N SER A 7 -7.76 -24.04 -18.34
CA SER A 7 -6.55 -23.26 -18.31
C SER A 7 -6.64 -22.42 -17.05
N VAL A 8 -5.86 -22.82 -16.05
CA VAL A 8 -5.37 -21.93 -15.01
C VAL A 8 -4.92 -20.65 -15.72
N ARG A 9 -5.78 -19.62 -15.74
CA ARG A 9 -5.48 -18.30 -16.29
C ARG A 9 -4.50 -17.64 -15.33
N HIS A 10 -3.25 -18.10 -15.36
CA HIS A 10 -2.11 -17.32 -14.92
C HIS A 10 -2.01 -16.14 -15.87
N THR A 11 -2.70 -15.07 -15.52
CA THR A 11 -2.47 -13.77 -16.12
C THR A 11 -1.05 -13.35 -15.73
N PRO A 12 -0.14 -13.12 -16.70
CA PRO A 12 1.28 -12.88 -16.42
C PRO A 12 1.52 -11.68 -15.49
N ALA A 13 0.56 -10.75 -15.39
CA ALA A 13 0.59 -9.60 -14.50
C ALA A 13 0.41 -9.93 -12.99
N LYS A 14 -0.05 -11.13 -12.63
CA LYS A 14 -0.30 -11.51 -11.23
C LYS A 14 0.98 -11.76 -10.43
N GLY A 15 2.02 -12.32 -11.05
CA GLY A 15 3.28 -12.63 -10.36
C GLY A 15 3.99 -11.37 -9.85
N PRO A 16 4.25 -10.36 -10.71
CA PRO A 16 4.81 -9.10 -10.28
C PRO A 16 3.94 -8.39 -9.24
N LEU A 17 2.61 -8.43 -9.43
CA LEU A 17 1.69 -7.82 -8.50
C LEU A 17 1.68 -8.50 -7.13
N SER A 18 1.71 -9.83 -7.05
CA SER A 18 1.74 -10.53 -5.76
C SER A 18 2.99 -10.21 -4.96
N ILE A 19 4.15 -10.08 -5.62
CA ILE A 19 5.40 -9.67 -4.97
C ILE A 19 5.26 -8.26 -4.40
N LEU A 20 4.74 -7.31 -5.18
CA LEU A 20 4.53 -5.93 -4.73
C LEU A 20 3.55 -5.84 -3.58
N VAL A 21 2.43 -6.57 -3.63
CA VAL A 21 1.44 -6.59 -2.54
C VAL A 21 2.04 -7.19 -1.26
N ILE A 22 2.89 -8.22 -1.36
CA ILE A 22 3.61 -8.77 -0.19
C ILE A 22 4.59 -7.74 0.38
N LEU A 23 5.36 -7.04 -0.46
CA LEU A 23 6.27 -5.99 -0.01
C LEU A 23 5.53 -4.83 0.67
N GLN A 24 4.41 -4.39 0.08
CA GLN A 24 3.54 -3.38 0.70
C GLN A 24 2.99 -3.87 2.05
N MET A 25 2.58 -5.14 2.15
CA MET A 25 2.12 -5.73 3.41
C MET A 25 3.20 -5.70 4.48
N LEU A 26 4.44 -6.07 4.15
CA LEU A 26 5.56 -6.03 5.10
C LEU A 26 5.81 -4.61 5.63
N VAL A 27 5.86 -3.62 4.73
CA VAL A 27 6.04 -2.21 5.09
C VAL A 27 4.89 -1.72 5.97
N ALA A 28 3.64 -2.00 5.57
CA ALA A 28 2.46 -1.58 6.31
C ALA A 28 2.40 -2.20 7.71
N VAL A 29 2.77 -3.48 7.86
CA VAL A 29 2.85 -4.15 9.18
C VAL A 29 3.91 -3.51 10.06
N ILE A 30 5.10 -3.22 9.53
CA ILE A 30 6.18 -2.57 10.30
C ILE A 30 5.72 -1.21 10.82
N LEU A 31 5.17 -0.37 9.94
CA LEU A 31 4.66 0.96 10.31
C LEU A 31 3.48 0.88 11.29
N PHE A 32 2.60 -0.11 11.13
CA PHE A 32 1.49 -0.33 12.04
C PHE A 32 1.98 -0.68 13.44
N LEU A 33 2.94 -1.60 13.55
CA LEU A 33 3.53 -2.00 14.83
C LEU A 33 4.29 -0.84 15.47
N GLU A 34 5.07 -0.09 14.71
CA GLU A 34 5.81 1.08 15.20
C GLU A 34 4.86 2.15 15.76
N ASN A 35 3.83 2.51 15.00
CA ASN A 35 2.83 3.48 15.47
C ASN A 35 2.03 2.95 16.66
N SER A 36 1.71 1.65 16.69
CA SER A 36 1.04 1.04 17.84
C SER A 36 1.90 1.09 19.10
N LEU A 37 3.21 0.82 18.98
CA LEU A 37 4.15 0.93 20.09
C LEU A 37 4.29 2.38 20.57
N ASN A 38 4.33 3.34 19.64
CA ASN A 38 4.37 4.76 19.98
C ASN A 38 3.13 5.21 20.76
N LEU A 39 1.94 4.77 20.34
CA LEU A 39 0.67 5.13 20.98
C LEU A 39 0.39 4.40 22.31
N THR A 40 1.02 3.25 22.54
CA THR A 40 0.77 2.43 23.74
C THR A 40 1.88 2.55 24.77
N LYS A 41 3.13 2.32 24.37
CA LYS A 41 4.28 2.28 25.28
C LYS A 41 4.96 3.64 25.41
N ASN A 42 5.00 4.42 24.33
CA ASN A 42 5.66 5.73 24.32
C ASN A 42 4.66 6.88 24.49
N ALA A 43 3.41 6.60 24.88
CA ALA A 43 2.35 7.59 25.00
C ALA A 43 2.72 8.75 25.95
N GLU A 44 3.48 8.46 27.00
CA GLU A 44 3.94 9.45 27.98
C GLU A 44 5.11 10.31 27.47
N HIS A 45 5.76 9.91 26.38
CA HIS A 45 6.90 10.62 25.78
C HIS A 45 6.48 11.63 24.71
N PHE A 46 5.18 11.78 24.43
CA PHE A 46 4.70 12.80 23.52
C PHE A 46 4.80 14.19 24.17
N GLU A 47 5.48 15.12 23.49
CA GLU A 47 5.62 16.51 23.95
C GLU A 47 4.28 17.27 23.98
N SER A 48 3.30 16.83 23.20
CA SER A 48 1.97 17.44 23.12
C SER A 48 0.90 16.45 22.65
N GLU A 49 -0.36 16.73 22.99
CA GLU A 49 -1.52 15.98 22.45
C GLU A 49 -1.64 16.13 20.93
N GLU A 50 -1.15 17.22 20.34
CA GLU A 50 -1.13 17.40 18.88
C GLU A 50 -0.24 16.35 18.21
N THR A 51 0.97 16.13 18.72
CA THR A 51 1.90 15.12 18.19
C THR A 51 1.32 13.71 18.32
N LYS A 52 0.68 13.41 19.45
CA LYS A 52 -0.02 12.14 19.67
C LYS A 52 -1.17 11.93 18.68
N ASN A 53 -1.95 12.97 18.40
CA ASN A 53 -3.01 12.93 17.39
C ASN A 53 -2.46 12.68 15.97
N VAL A 54 -1.32 13.29 15.62
CA VAL A 54 -0.65 13.03 14.33
C VAL A 54 -0.26 11.55 14.21
N VAL A 55 0.33 10.96 15.25
CA VAL A 55 0.68 9.53 15.25
C VAL A 55 -0.58 8.65 15.20
N PHE A 56 -1.66 9.03 15.87
CA PHE A 56 -2.94 8.31 15.80
C PHE A 56 -3.56 8.35 14.40
N VAL A 57 -3.53 9.50 13.72
CA VAL A 57 -3.97 9.62 12.33
C VAL A 57 -3.09 8.77 11.41
N ALA A 58 -1.77 8.81 11.57
CA ALA A 58 -0.85 7.96 10.82
C ALA A 58 -1.15 6.47 11.03
N TRP A 59 -1.45 6.06 12.27
CA TRP A 59 -1.87 4.71 12.60
C TRP A 59 -3.15 4.29 11.87
N LEU A 60 -4.19 5.14 11.85
CA LEU A 60 -5.43 4.88 11.13
C LEU A 60 -5.21 4.74 9.62
N ILE A 61 -4.37 5.60 9.03
CA ILE A 61 -4.02 5.56 7.60
C ILE A 61 -3.35 4.22 7.26
N VAL A 62 -2.40 3.77 8.08
CA VAL A 62 -1.71 2.48 7.87
C VAL A 62 -2.66 1.30 8.09
N LEU A 63 -3.58 1.37 9.06
CA LEU A 63 -4.60 0.34 9.26
C LEU A 63 -5.50 0.20 8.02
N LEU A 64 -5.97 1.33 7.46
CA LEU A 64 -6.75 1.32 6.23
C LEU A 64 -5.94 0.74 5.06
N TRP A 65 -4.65 1.04 4.99
CA TRP A 65 -3.78 0.44 3.98
C TRP A 65 -3.72 -1.09 4.10
N LEU A 66 -3.51 -1.63 5.31
CA LEU A 66 -3.55 -3.07 5.56
C LEU A 66 -4.87 -3.70 5.13
N LEU A 67 -6.00 -3.07 5.46
CA LEU A 67 -7.32 -3.56 5.05
C LEU A 67 -7.45 -3.63 3.52
N THR A 68 -7.00 -2.59 2.81
CA THR A 68 -7.03 -2.60 1.34
C THR A 68 -6.09 -3.63 0.74
N ILE A 69 -4.92 -3.89 1.34
CA ILE A 69 -3.97 -4.93 0.93
C ILE A 69 -4.64 -6.31 1.03
N LEU A 70 -5.34 -6.58 2.13
CA LEU A 70 -6.09 -7.83 2.31
C LEU A 70 -7.17 -8.01 1.24
N VAL A 71 -7.90 -6.94 0.90
CA VAL A 71 -8.88 -6.96 -0.19
C VAL A 71 -8.21 -7.25 -1.54
N SER A 72 -7.02 -6.67 -1.80
CA SER A 72 -6.23 -6.94 -3.01
C SER A 72 -5.76 -8.40 -3.09
N LEU A 73 -5.32 -8.99 -1.97
CA LEU A 73 -4.97 -10.41 -1.92
C LEU A 73 -6.19 -11.29 -2.25
N ILE A 74 -7.36 -10.99 -1.68
CA ILE A 74 -8.60 -11.69 -2.01
C ILE A 74 -8.92 -11.54 -3.50
N ALA A 75 -8.74 -10.35 -4.08
CA ALA A 75 -8.94 -10.10 -5.50
C ALA A 75 -8.04 -10.97 -6.38
N LEU A 76 -6.78 -11.17 -5.98
CA LEU A 76 -5.81 -12.02 -6.68
C LEU A 76 -6.21 -13.51 -6.65
N PHE A 77 -6.72 -14.00 -5.52
CA PHE A 77 -7.19 -15.38 -5.39
C PHE A 77 -8.52 -15.63 -6.10
N THR A 78 -9.46 -14.70 -5.99
CA THR A 78 -10.82 -14.81 -6.54
C THR A 78 -10.91 -14.39 -8.01
N ASN A 79 -9.85 -13.81 -8.58
CA ASN A 79 -9.82 -13.22 -9.92
C ASN A 79 -10.86 -12.11 -10.13
N SER A 80 -11.26 -11.42 -9.07
CA SER A 80 -12.25 -10.33 -9.13
C SER A 80 -11.56 -8.98 -9.28
N TYR A 81 -11.55 -8.42 -10.49
CA TYR A 81 -10.91 -7.13 -10.77
C TYR A 81 -11.55 -5.96 -10.01
N ASN A 82 -12.84 -6.04 -9.66
CA ASN A 82 -13.54 -5.00 -8.90
C ASN A 82 -12.98 -4.83 -7.49
N LEU A 83 -12.47 -5.91 -6.89
CA LEU A 83 -11.86 -5.87 -5.56
C LEU A 83 -10.44 -5.27 -5.60
N LEU A 84 -9.81 -5.16 -6.77
CA LEU A 84 -8.51 -4.50 -6.91
C LEU A 84 -8.63 -2.97 -6.86
N LEU A 85 -9.80 -2.42 -7.22
CA LEU A 85 -10.01 -0.98 -7.36
C LEU A 85 -9.85 -0.19 -6.05
N PRO A 86 -10.41 -0.63 -4.90
CA PRO A 86 -10.22 0.06 -3.62
C PRO A 86 -8.75 0.15 -3.23
N HIS A 87 -7.98 -0.93 -3.44
CA HIS A 87 -6.54 -0.94 -3.18
C HIS A 87 -5.80 0.00 -4.11
N LEU A 88 -6.06 -0.05 -5.43
CA LEU A 88 -5.42 0.84 -6.40
C LEU A 88 -5.63 2.33 -6.06
N VAL A 89 -6.86 2.71 -5.72
CA VAL A 89 -7.20 4.09 -5.35
C VAL A 89 -6.46 4.50 -4.07
N TRP A 90 -6.44 3.63 -3.07
CA TRP A 90 -5.78 3.89 -1.79
C TRP A 90 -4.25 3.99 -1.94
N THR A 91 -3.62 3.07 -2.66
CA THR A 91 -2.18 3.08 -2.98
C THR A 91 -1.79 4.35 -3.73
N GLY A 92 -2.62 4.81 -4.67
CA GLY A 92 -2.42 6.08 -5.37
C GLY A 92 -2.48 7.30 -4.44
N PHE A 93 -3.47 7.33 -3.55
CA PHE A 93 -3.60 8.38 -2.54
C PHE A 93 -2.40 8.41 -1.57
N LEU A 94 -1.99 7.26 -1.05
CA LEU A 94 -0.81 7.15 -0.17
C LEU A 94 0.47 7.57 -0.89
N CYS A 95 0.63 7.22 -2.17
CA CYS A 95 1.77 7.63 -2.97
C CYS A 95 1.88 9.16 -3.01
N ALA A 96 0.77 9.86 -3.25
CA ALA A 96 0.74 11.32 -3.27
C ALA A 96 1.11 11.92 -1.90
N ILE A 97 0.58 11.35 -0.80
CA ILE A 97 0.96 11.77 0.56
C ILE A 97 2.45 11.59 0.79
N CYS A 98 3.01 10.40 0.53
CA CYS A 98 4.42 10.12 0.76
C CYS A 98 5.33 11.02 -0.10
N THR A 99 4.96 11.29 -1.35
CA THR A 99 5.69 12.25 -2.19
C THR A 99 5.66 13.66 -1.60
N PHE A 100 4.50 14.13 -1.13
CA PHE A 100 4.39 15.44 -0.50
C PHE A 100 5.17 15.54 0.81
N CYS A 101 5.13 14.49 1.64
CA CYS A 101 5.93 14.39 2.85
C CYS A 101 7.42 14.40 2.53
N SER A 102 7.88 13.63 1.54
CA SER A 102 9.28 13.63 1.10
C SER A 102 9.75 15.00 0.61
N LEU A 103 8.94 15.70 -0.18
CA LEU A 103 9.25 17.05 -0.63
C LEU A 103 9.36 18.01 0.56
N THR A 104 8.43 17.92 1.51
CA THR A 104 8.46 18.74 2.72
C THR A 104 9.73 18.44 3.53
N LEU A 105 10.03 17.18 3.80
CA LEU A 105 11.22 16.77 4.55
C LEU A 105 12.54 17.23 3.88
N PHE A 106 12.57 17.26 2.55
CA PHE A 106 13.69 17.77 1.76
C PHE A 106 13.87 19.29 1.91
N PHE A 107 12.78 20.07 1.86
CA PHE A 107 12.85 21.53 2.00
C PHE A 107 13.14 21.99 3.44
N TYR A 108 12.77 21.19 4.45
CA TYR A 108 12.96 21.51 5.86
C TYR A 108 14.25 20.93 6.46
N ASP A 109 15.16 20.41 5.63
CA ASP A 109 16.50 19.90 6.00
C ASP A 109 16.48 18.92 7.20
N THR A 110 15.45 18.07 7.19
CA THR A 110 15.19 17.10 8.27
C THR A 110 16.09 15.86 8.17
N ARG A 111 16.11 15.04 9.23
CA ARG A 111 17.00 13.87 9.35
C ARG A 111 16.97 13.00 8.07
N PRO A 112 18.14 12.74 7.44
CA PRO A 112 18.21 12.14 6.10
C PRO A 112 17.55 10.75 6.02
N TRP A 113 17.61 9.96 7.08
CA TRP A 113 17.00 8.62 7.14
C TRP A 113 15.48 8.62 6.94
N THR A 114 14.76 9.59 7.53
CA THR A 114 13.30 9.69 7.39
C THR A 114 12.88 10.07 5.97
N MET A 115 13.67 10.94 5.34
CA MET A 115 13.50 11.32 3.94
C MET A 115 13.74 10.13 2.99
N PHE A 116 14.79 9.33 3.22
CA PHE A 116 15.04 8.12 2.43
C PHE A 116 13.92 7.10 2.58
N LEU A 117 13.42 6.87 3.79
CA LEU A 117 12.32 5.96 4.05
C LEU A 117 11.04 6.42 3.32
N SER A 118 10.63 7.69 3.51
CA SER A 118 9.45 8.25 2.88
C SER A 118 9.53 8.20 1.36
N SER A 119 10.70 8.52 0.79
CA SER A 119 10.90 8.51 -0.66
C SER A 119 10.93 7.08 -1.21
N GLY A 120 11.53 6.14 -0.49
CA GLY A 120 11.50 4.71 -0.85
C GLY A 120 10.09 4.15 -0.86
N ILE A 121 9.27 4.50 0.14
CA ILE A 121 7.84 4.12 0.18
C ILE A 121 7.09 4.75 -0.99
N ALA A 122 7.31 6.04 -1.29
CA ALA A 122 6.68 6.71 -2.43
C ALA A 122 7.01 6.02 -3.77
N VAL A 123 8.27 5.63 -3.99
CA VAL A 123 8.68 4.90 -5.19
C VAL A 123 8.03 3.52 -5.25
N LEU A 124 8.01 2.77 -4.13
CA LEU A 124 7.35 1.46 -4.05
C LEU A 124 5.86 1.56 -4.41
N LEU A 125 5.16 2.54 -3.84
CA LEU A 125 3.75 2.80 -4.10
C LEU A 125 3.52 3.23 -5.55
N GLY A 126 4.36 4.10 -6.10
CA GLY A 126 4.27 4.56 -7.49
C GLY A 126 4.43 3.41 -8.49
N ILE A 127 5.42 2.54 -8.29
CA ILE A 127 5.59 1.32 -9.10
C ILE A 127 4.37 0.41 -8.95
N SER A 128 3.86 0.27 -7.73
CA SER A 128 2.68 -0.55 -7.45
C SER A 128 1.45 -0.06 -8.18
N VAL A 129 1.15 1.25 -8.17
CA VAL A 129 0.04 1.84 -8.94
C VAL A 129 0.14 1.50 -10.42
N VAL A 130 1.33 1.61 -11.03
CA VAL A 130 1.53 1.29 -12.44
C VAL A 130 1.26 -0.18 -12.73
N VAL A 131 1.80 -1.09 -11.91
CA VAL A 131 1.63 -2.54 -12.10
C VAL A 131 0.19 -2.98 -11.81
N GLU A 132 -0.43 -2.46 -10.74
CA GLU A 132 -1.82 -2.70 -10.37
C GLU A 132 -2.78 -2.23 -11.45
N THR A 133 -2.58 -1.04 -12.00
CA THR A 133 -3.41 -0.51 -13.09
C THR A 133 -3.33 -1.41 -14.32
N ARG A 134 -2.12 -1.86 -14.70
CA ARG A 134 -1.94 -2.81 -15.82
C ARG A 134 -2.65 -4.13 -15.55
N CYS A 135 -2.55 -4.63 -14.32
CA CYS A 135 -3.20 -5.88 -13.93
C CYS A 135 -4.74 -5.75 -13.95
N PHE A 136 -5.28 -4.64 -13.41
CA PHE A 136 -6.70 -4.32 -13.45
C PHE A 136 -7.23 -4.27 -14.89
N LEU A 137 -6.54 -3.55 -15.78
CA LEU A 137 -6.94 -3.46 -17.18
C LEU A 137 -6.89 -4.82 -17.88
N ALA A 138 -5.85 -5.62 -17.64
CA ALA A 138 -5.73 -6.97 -18.21
C ALA A 138 -6.84 -7.91 -17.71
N MET A 139 -7.13 -7.91 -16.40
CA MET A 139 -8.23 -8.72 -15.86
C MET A 139 -9.59 -8.26 -16.41
N ARG A 140 -9.82 -6.95 -16.52
CA ARG A 140 -11.05 -6.38 -17.09
C ARG A 140 -11.23 -6.77 -18.55
N GLN A 141 -10.17 -6.81 -19.35
CA GLN A 141 -10.23 -7.22 -20.75
C GLN A 141 -10.44 -8.72 -20.91
N CYS A 142 -9.87 -9.56 -20.05
CA CYS A 142 -10.03 -11.01 -20.12
C CYS A 142 -11.37 -11.53 -19.58
N LEU A 143 -12.03 -10.77 -18.70
CA LEU A 143 -13.27 -11.16 -17.99
C LEU A 143 -14.52 -10.39 -18.49
N ARG A 144 -14.37 -9.49 -19.47
CA ARG A 144 -15.47 -8.98 -20.30
C ARG A 144 -15.67 -9.89 -21.50
#